data_AF-W1PJ54-F1
#
_entry.id   AF-W1PJ54-F1
#
_cell.length_a   1.000
_cell.length_b   1.000
_cell.length_c   1.000
_cell.angle_alpha   90.00
_cell.angle_beta   90.00
_cell.angle_gamma   90.00
#
_symmetry.space_group_name_H-M   'P 1'
#
loop_
_entity.id
_entity.type
_entity.pdbx_description
1 polymer ?
#
loop_
_entity_poly.entity_id
_entity_poly.type
_entity_poly.pdbx_seq_one_letter_code
_entity_poly.pdbx_strand_id
1 'polypeptide(L)'
;RSPRQPQSIPPSSDDASFKNLLQEETQNEEDPSLPVYSVEVLGTPHCRIFRASVVVRGNTFSGGQCFTHKATEQSATKEAYIYAKAVGFDPTPEETLMFENRNLTARLVHEVSNTQRANEEILLLKHEILSLTSQLKQPMSSFWAARDAQFDISSHLIVDRTSAMPVYPQPLLSGQGETSGAVHRFMEEDQ
;
A
#
# COMPACT_ATOMS: atom_id res chain seq x y z
N ARG A 1 -11.81 78.39 -24.55
CA ARG A 1 -12.58 77.13 -24.55
C ARG A 1 -11.60 76.01 -24.86
N SER A 2 -11.18 75.23 -23.87
CA SER A 2 -10.19 74.17 -24.06
C SER A 2 -10.75 73.03 -24.93
N PRO A 3 -9.94 72.32 -25.74
CA PRO A 3 -10.42 71.21 -26.56
C PRO A 3 -10.81 70.03 -25.68
N ARG A 4 -11.97 69.41 -25.94
CA ARG A 4 -12.44 68.21 -25.23
C ARG A 4 -11.50 67.05 -25.53
N GLN A 5 -10.97 66.40 -24.50
CA GLN A 5 -10.29 65.11 -24.66
C GLN A 5 -11.27 64.05 -25.18
N PRO A 6 -10.82 63.09 -26.02
CA PRO A 6 -11.66 61.98 -26.46
C PRO A 6 -12.07 61.14 -25.25
N GLN A 7 -13.38 60.98 -25.07
CA GLN A 7 -13.96 60.18 -24.01
C GLN A 7 -13.57 58.70 -24.22
N SER A 8 -13.04 58.09 -23.16
CA SER A 8 -12.78 56.65 -23.09
C SER A 8 -14.09 55.89 -23.25
N ILE A 9 -14.29 55.25 -24.40
CA ILE A 9 -15.37 54.32 -24.64
C ILE A 9 -15.21 53.16 -23.62
N PRO A 10 -16.22 52.86 -22.78
CA PRO A 10 -16.13 51.72 -21.88
C PRO A 10 -15.99 50.44 -22.72
N PRO A 11 -15.13 49.49 -22.33
CA PRO A 11 -14.96 48.26 -23.09
C PRO A 11 -16.30 47.52 -23.13
N SER A 12 -16.89 47.44 -24.32
CA SER A 12 -18.11 46.69 -24.58
C SER A 12 -17.87 45.22 -24.25
N SER A 13 -18.72 44.72 -23.37
CA SER A 13 -18.98 43.29 -23.14
C SER A 13 -19.25 42.56 -24.46
N ASP A 14 -18.91 41.27 -24.49
CA ASP A 14 -19.32 40.24 -25.46
C ASP A 14 -18.25 39.73 -26.46
N ASP A 15 -16.98 39.68 -26.02
CA ASP A 15 -16.05 38.62 -26.43
C ASP A 15 -15.73 37.83 -25.15
N ALA A 16 -15.90 36.50 -25.14
CA ALA A 16 -15.29 35.69 -24.09
C ALA A 16 -13.78 35.94 -24.17
N SER A 17 -13.27 36.82 -23.30
CA SER A 17 -11.89 37.29 -23.43
C SER A 17 -10.99 36.06 -23.34
N PHE A 18 -10.12 35.85 -24.34
CA PHE A 18 -9.20 34.71 -24.34
C PHE A 18 -8.38 34.62 -23.05
N LYS A 19 -8.28 35.73 -22.31
CA LYS A 19 -7.72 35.77 -20.96
C LYS A 19 -8.49 34.92 -19.96
N ASN A 20 -9.82 35.03 -19.93
CA ASN A 20 -10.67 34.23 -19.06
C ASN A 20 -10.63 32.76 -19.46
N LEU A 21 -10.67 32.47 -20.76
CA LEU A 21 -10.56 31.10 -21.27
C LEU A 21 -9.19 30.49 -20.92
N LEU A 22 -8.10 31.22 -21.17
CA LEU A 22 -6.76 30.77 -20.81
C LEU A 22 -6.58 30.62 -19.29
N GLN A 23 -7.22 31.49 -18.51
CA GLN A 23 -7.22 31.38 -17.05
C GLN A 23 -7.96 30.10 -16.61
N GLU A 24 -9.14 29.80 -17.14
CA GLU A 24 -9.86 28.57 -16.84
C GLU A 24 -9.04 27.32 -17.19
N GLU A 25 -8.38 27.30 -18.35
CA GLU A 25 -7.53 26.17 -18.75
C GLU A 25 -6.29 25.97 -17.86
N THR A 26 -5.81 27.05 -17.23
CA THR A 26 -4.58 27.03 -16.44
C THR A 26 -4.83 26.91 -14.94
N GLN A 27 -6.09 27.01 -14.52
CA GLN A 27 -6.51 27.03 -13.12
C GLN A 27 -6.90 25.65 -12.58
N ASN A 28 -6.74 24.56 -13.35
CA ASN A 28 -7.08 23.22 -12.88
C ASN A 28 -6.10 22.70 -11.80
N GLU A 29 -6.60 22.79 -10.57
CA GLU A 29 -6.51 21.97 -9.34
C GLU A 29 -5.18 21.76 -8.58
N GLU A 30 -3.96 21.81 -9.15
CA GLU A 30 -2.74 21.53 -8.33
C GLU A 30 -1.66 22.63 -8.30
N ASP A 31 -1.53 23.47 -9.34
CA ASP A 31 -0.67 24.66 -9.28
C ASP A 31 -1.25 25.83 -10.10
N PRO A 32 -1.92 26.81 -9.46
CA PRO A 32 -2.55 27.94 -10.13
C PRO A 32 -1.52 29.02 -10.49
N SER A 33 -0.59 28.70 -11.39
CA SER A 33 0.30 29.72 -11.96
C SER A 33 -0.48 30.60 -12.95
N LEU A 34 -0.81 31.82 -12.52
CA LEU A 34 -1.55 32.77 -13.36
C LEU A 34 -0.72 33.15 -14.60
N PRO A 35 -1.36 33.25 -15.79
CA PRO A 35 -0.69 33.73 -16.99
C PRO A 35 -0.05 35.11 -16.79
N VAL A 36 1.24 35.23 -17.11
CA VAL A 36 1.99 36.50 -16.99
C VAL A 36 2.04 37.18 -18.34
N TYR A 37 1.46 38.38 -18.43
CA TYR A 37 1.43 39.18 -19.65
C TYR A 37 2.55 40.22 -19.65
N SER A 38 3.24 40.34 -20.79
CA SER A 38 4.20 41.42 -21.02
C SER A 38 3.97 42.03 -22.40
N VAL A 39 4.15 43.35 -22.50
CA VAL A 39 4.03 44.08 -23.76
C VAL A 39 5.24 44.98 -23.94
N GLU A 40 5.87 44.84 -25.10
CA GLU A 40 6.97 45.64 -25.56
C GLU A 40 6.47 46.64 -26.60
N VAL A 41 6.92 47.90 -26.47
CA VAL A 41 6.62 48.96 -27.43
C VAL A 41 7.86 49.20 -28.28
N LEU A 42 7.69 49.04 -29.58
CA LEU A 42 8.69 49.22 -30.62
C LEU A 42 8.33 50.45 -31.46
N GLY A 43 9.32 50.94 -32.23
CA GLY A 43 9.14 52.03 -33.17
C GLY A 43 9.25 53.43 -32.56
N THR A 44 8.89 54.44 -33.35
CA THR A 44 9.00 55.85 -32.95
C THR A 44 7.73 56.30 -32.21
N PRO A 45 7.76 57.39 -31.44
CA PRO A 45 6.57 57.90 -30.75
C PRO A 45 5.37 58.17 -31.69
N HIS A 46 5.64 58.44 -32.97
CA HIS A 46 4.66 58.71 -34.02
C HIS A 46 4.21 57.47 -34.79
N CYS A 47 4.93 56.35 -34.66
CA CYS A 47 4.59 55.06 -35.26
C CYS A 47 4.98 53.95 -34.29
N ARG A 48 4.10 53.70 -33.32
CA ARG A 48 4.31 52.67 -32.30
C ARG A 48 3.79 51.33 -32.78
N ILE A 49 4.61 50.31 -32.59
CA ILE A 49 4.26 48.90 -32.83
C ILE A 49 4.35 48.20 -31.48
N PHE A 50 3.36 47.39 -31.16
CA PHE A 50 3.30 46.63 -29.92
C PHE A 50 3.62 45.17 -30.21
N ARG A 51 4.32 44.53 -29.28
CA ARG A 51 4.55 43.07 -29.27
C ARG A 51 4.23 42.56 -27.87
N ALA A 52 3.34 41.59 -27.77
CA ALA A 52 2.98 40.98 -26.49
C ALA A 52 3.51 39.57 -26.42
N SER A 53 3.85 39.16 -25.21
CA SER A 53 4.04 37.77 -24.86
C SER A 53 3.26 37.40 -23.61
N VAL A 54 2.83 36.14 -23.54
CA VAL A 54 2.15 35.55 -22.40
C VAL A 54 2.97 34.35 -21.96
N VAL A 55 3.33 34.30 -20.68
CA VAL A 55 4.00 33.15 -20.08
C VAL A 55 2.99 32.34 -19.29
N VAL A 56 2.87 31.06 -19.61
CA VAL A 56 1.96 30.12 -18.96
C VAL A 56 2.73 28.85 -18.66
N ARG A 57 2.80 28.45 -17.37
CA ARG A 57 3.47 27.21 -16.94
C ARG A 57 4.91 27.06 -17.49
N GLY A 58 5.66 28.18 -17.55
CA GLY A 58 7.01 28.23 -18.09
C GLY A 58 7.12 28.38 -19.62
N ASN A 59 6.01 28.22 -20.35
CA ASN A 59 5.98 28.34 -21.81
C ASN A 59 5.65 29.79 -22.20
N THR A 60 6.43 30.36 -23.11
CA THR A 60 6.25 31.74 -23.59
C THR A 60 5.60 31.75 -24.98
N PHE A 61 4.50 32.47 -25.11
CA PHE A 61 3.74 32.61 -26.35
C PHE A 61 3.74 34.07 -26.78
N SER A 62 4.18 34.35 -28.01
CA SER A 62 4.14 35.70 -28.58
C SER A 62 3.20 35.76 -29.77
N GLY A 63 2.32 36.77 -29.77
CA GLY A 63 1.44 37.06 -30.89
C GLY A 63 2.09 37.92 -31.96
N GLY A 64 1.33 38.20 -33.02
CA GLY A 64 1.73 39.13 -34.08
C GLY A 64 1.92 40.56 -33.54
N GLN A 65 2.85 41.30 -34.16
CA GLN A 65 3.04 42.72 -33.90
C GLN A 65 1.81 43.52 -34.37
N CYS A 66 1.25 44.36 -33.50
CA CYS A 66 0.04 45.14 -33.80
C CYS A 66 0.24 46.63 -33.48
N PHE A 67 -0.61 47.49 -34.05
CA PHE A 67 -0.60 48.93 -33.75
C PHE A 67 -1.33 49.29 -32.45
N THR A 68 -1.94 48.33 -31.77
CA THR A 68 -2.65 48.55 -30.49
C THR A 68 -2.25 47.50 -29.46
N HIS A 69 -2.16 47.92 -28.20
CA HIS A 69 -1.89 47.04 -27.07
C HIS A 69 -2.90 45.88 -26.98
N LYS A 70 -4.20 46.20 -27.08
CA LYS A 70 -5.28 45.20 -26.97
C LYS A 70 -5.18 44.11 -28.04
N ALA A 71 -4.96 44.48 -29.30
CA ALA A 71 -4.90 43.49 -30.39
C ALA A 71 -3.68 42.58 -30.27
N THR A 72 -2.53 43.15 -29.91
CA THR A 72 -1.30 42.38 -29.75
C THR A 72 -1.40 41.41 -28.56
N GLU A 73 -1.98 41.86 -27.45
CA GLU A 73 -2.22 41.05 -26.26
C GLU A 73 -3.22 39.93 -26.53
N GLN A 74 -4.33 40.22 -27.21
CA GLN A 74 -5.32 39.23 -27.62
C GLN A 74 -4.70 38.17 -28.54
N SER A 75 -3.83 38.57 -29.48
CA SER A 75 -3.11 37.63 -30.34
C SER A 75 -2.22 36.69 -29.55
N ALA A 76 -1.42 37.19 -28.61
CA ALA A 76 -0.55 36.35 -27.79
C ALA A 76 -1.35 35.38 -26.89
N THR A 77 -2.46 35.87 -26.32
CA THR A 77 -3.36 35.06 -25.49
C THR A 77 -4.02 33.94 -26.29
N LYS A 78 -4.42 34.24 -27.53
CA LYS A 78 -5.04 33.26 -28.43
C LYS A 78 -4.09 32.11 -28.76
N GLU A 79 -2.82 32.41 -29.07
CA GLU A 79 -1.81 31.38 -29.33
C GLU A 79 -1.61 30.47 -28.11
N ALA A 80 -1.49 31.05 -26.91
CA ALA A 80 -1.39 30.30 -25.66
C ALA A 80 -2.61 29.40 -25.41
N TYR A 81 -3.83 29.91 -25.67
CA TYR A 81 -5.06 29.15 -25.49
C TYR A 81 -5.19 27.98 -26.47
N ILE A 82 -4.84 28.20 -27.74
CA ILE A 82 -4.84 27.13 -28.75
C ILE A 82 -3.85 26.03 -28.35
N TYR A 83 -2.67 26.40 -27.88
CA TYR A 83 -1.68 25.44 -27.39
C TYR A 83 -2.22 24.63 -26.20
N ALA A 84 -2.79 25.31 -25.19
CA ALA A 84 -3.41 24.68 -24.03
C ALA A 84 -4.51 23.67 -24.43
N LYS A 85 -5.32 23.99 -25.44
CA LYS A 85 -6.41 23.12 -25.92
C LYS A 85 -5.96 21.97 -26.82
N ALA A 86 -4.97 22.19 -27.68
CA ALA A 86 -4.56 21.21 -28.69
C ALA A 86 -3.47 20.27 -28.20
N VAL A 87 -2.48 20.81 -27.49
CA VAL A 87 -1.30 20.09 -27.01
C VAL A 87 -1.42 19.84 -25.51
N GLY A 88 -1.97 20.81 -24.77
CA GLY A 88 -1.89 20.81 -23.32
C GLY A 88 -0.53 21.30 -22.83
N PHE A 89 -0.41 21.46 -21.52
CA PHE A 89 0.87 21.73 -20.89
C PHE A 89 1.44 20.43 -20.34
N ASP A 90 2.74 20.22 -20.51
CA ASP A 90 3.42 19.13 -19.83
C ASP A 90 3.24 19.31 -18.31
N PRO A 91 2.97 18.22 -17.56
CA PRO A 91 2.85 18.29 -16.12
C PRO A 91 4.18 18.74 -15.53
N THR A 92 4.12 19.64 -14.55
CA THR A 92 5.35 20.03 -13.84
C THR A 92 5.91 18.82 -13.07
N PRO A 93 7.21 18.82 -12.73
CA PRO A 93 7.76 17.77 -11.86
C PRO A 93 7.00 17.65 -10.53
N GLU A 94 6.49 18.76 -10.01
CA GLU A 94 5.71 18.82 -8.78
C GLU A 94 4.35 18.13 -8.92
N GLU A 95 3.58 18.45 -9.97
CA GLU A 95 2.30 17.77 -10.26
C GLU A 95 2.48 16.27 -10.51
N THR A 96 3.55 15.88 -11.19
CA THR A 96 3.87 14.47 -11.43
C THR A 96 4.07 13.74 -10.10
N LEU A 97 4.82 14.34 -9.17
CA LEU A 97 5.04 13.80 -7.83
C LEU A 97 3.75 13.79 -7.01
N MET A 98 2.90 14.82 -7.11
CA MET A 98 1.61 14.87 -6.42
C MET A 98 0.68 13.74 -6.89
N PHE A 99 0.57 13.53 -8.20
CA PHE A 99 -0.20 12.42 -8.77
C PHE A 99 0.30 11.06 -8.28
N GLU A 100 1.62 10.86 -8.29
CA GLU A 100 2.22 9.63 -7.80
C GLU A 100 1.99 9.45 -6.30
N ASN A 101 2.15 10.50 -5.50
CA ASN A 101 1.89 10.47 -4.06
C ASN A 101 0.43 10.14 -3.75
N ARG A 102 -0.52 10.71 -4.51
CA ARG A 102 -1.94 10.40 -4.40
C ARG A 102 -2.21 8.93 -4.71
N ASN A 103 -1.60 8.39 -5.76
CA ASN A 103 -1.73 6.97 -6.13
C ASN A 103 -1.14 6.06 -5.03
N LEU A 104 0.06 6.38 -4.54
CA LEU A 104 0.71 5.67 -3.45
C LEU A 104 -0.14 5.71 -2.18
N THR A 105 -0.72 6.86 -1.85
CA THR A 105 -1.62 7.02 -0.71
C THR A 105 -2.86 6.16 -0.85
N ALA A 106 -3.50 6.12 -2.03
CA ALA A 106 -4.65 5.26 -2.29
C ALA A 106 -4.31 3.76 -2.14
N ARG A 107 -3.15 3.34 -2.65
CA ARG A 107 -2.64 1.97 -2.48
C ARG A 107 -2.37 1.65 -1.01
N LEU A 108 -1.75 2.58 -0.29
CA LEU A 108 -1.45 2.41 1.13
C LEU A 108 -2.72 2.26 1.96
N VAL A 109 -3.74 3.09 1.71
CA VAL A 109 -5.04 2.99 2.39
C VAL A 109 -5.69 1.62 2.16
N HIS A 110 -5.64 1.12 0.93
CA HIS A 110 -6.14 -0.21 0.60
C HIS A 110 -5.38 -1.31 1.34
N GLU A 111 -4.05 -1.24 1.37
CA GLU A 111 -3.21 -2.20 2.08
C GLU A 111 -3.46 -2.20 3.60
N VAL A 112 -3.58 -1.01 4.19
CA VAL A 112 -3.94 -0.85 5.61
C VAL A 112 -5.32 -1.47 5.90
N SER A 113 -6.30 -1.31 5.01
CA SER A 113 -7.61 -1.94 5.16
C SER A 113 -7.54 -3.47 5.10
N ASN A 114 -6.74 -4.02 4.18
CA ASN A 114 -6.54 -5.47 4.07
C ASN A 114 -5.86 -6.04 5.32
N THR A 115 -4.79 -5.39 5.79
CA THR A 115 -4.10 -5.81 7.01
C THR A 115 -4.99 -5.71 8.25
N GLN A 116 -5.83 -4.67 8.33
CA GLN A 116 -6.83 -4.53 9.39
C GLN A 116 -7.83 -5.68 9.40
N ARG A 117 -8.34 -6.08 8.24
CA ARG A 117 -9.24 -7.25 8.12
C ARG A 117 -8.56 -8.54 8.58
N ALA A 118 -7.32 -8.78 8.13
CA ALA A 118 -6.55 -9.95 8.55
C ALA A 118 -6.32 -9.96 10.08
N ASN A 119 -6.06 -8.80 10.68
CA ASN A 119 -5.91 -8.68 12.13
C ASN A 119 -7.19 -9.04 12.89
N GLU A 120 -8.36 -8.68 12.36
CA GLU A 120 -9.66 -9.05 12.94
C GLU A 120 -9.90 -10.56 12.87
N GLU A 121 -9.56 -11.20 11.76
CA GLU A 121 -9.62 -12.67 11.61
C GLU A 121 -8.68 -13.38 12.59
N ILE A 122 -7.43 -12.90 12.71
CA ILE A 122 -6.46 -13.42 13.68
C ILE A 122 -7.00 -13.28 15.11
N LEU A 123 -7.65 -12.15 15.44
CA LEU A 123 -8.23 -11.93 16.75
C LEU A 123 -9.37 -12.92 17.05
N LEU A 124 -10.23 -13.19 16.07
CA LEU A 124 -11.30 -14.19 16.19
C LEU A 124 -10.73 -15.59 16.41
N LEU A 125 -9.75 -16.00 15.60
CA LEU A 125 -9.08 -17.29 15.74
C LEU A 125 -8.39 -17.42 17.11
N LYS A 126 -7.77 -16.34 17.60
CA LYS A 126 -7.18 -16.30 18.95
C LYS A 126 -8.24 -16.57 20.03
N HIS A 127 -9.42 -15.96 19.92
CA HIS A 127 -10.52 -16.20 20.86
C HIS A 127 -11.04 -17.64 20.79
N GLU A 128 -11.16 -18.21 19.59
CA GLU A 128 -11.57 -19.60 19.40
C GLU A 128 -10.58 -20.58 20.01
N ILE A 129 -9.27 -20.39 19.77
CA ILE A 129 -8.22 -21.21 20.39
C ILE A 129 -8.29 -21.15 21.92
N LEU A 130 -8.46 -19.96 22.50
CA LEU A 130 -8.58 -19.81 23.95
C LEU A 130 -9.81 -20.54 24.49
N SER A 131 -10.94 -20.46 23.79
CA SER A 131 -12.17 -21.18 24.14
C SER A 131 -11.97 -22.69 24.11
N LEU A 132 -11.44 -23.23 23.00
CA LEU A 132 -11.18 -24.66 22.84
C LEU A 132 -10.16 -25.17 23.88
N THR A 133 -9.11 -24.40 24.12
CA THR A 133 -8.11 -24.73 25.15
C THR A 133 -8.74 -24.81 26.53
N SER A 134 -9.64 -23.89 26.87
CA SER A 134 -10.38 -23.92 28.12
C SER A 134 -11.29 -25.15 28.22
N GLN A 135 -11.97 -25.52 27.14
CA GLN A 135 -12.84 -26.70 27.11
C GLN A 135 -12.04 -28.00 27.31
N LEU A 136 -10.85 -28.11 26.70
CA LEU A 136 -10.01 -29.29 26.79
C LEU A 136 -9.28 -29.44 28.15
N LYS A 137 -9.27 -28.39 28.99
CA LYS A 137 -8.52 -28.36 30.25
C LYS A 137 -8.91 -29.47 31.22
N GLN A 138 -10.21 -29.66 31.45
CA GLN A 138 -10.74 -30.68 32.37
C GLN A 138 -10.51 -32.12 31.87
N PRO A 139 -10.88 -32.47 30.62
CA PRO A 139 -10.65 -33.83 30.11
C PRO A 139 -9.16 -34.18 30.03
N MET A 140 -8.27 -33.21 29.79
CA MET A 140 -6.83 -33.48 29.89
C MET A 140 -6.35 -33.70 31.31
N SER A 141 -6.84 -32.93 32.27
CA SER A 141 -6.50 -33.18 33.67
C SER A 141 -6.92 -34.58 34.12
N SER A 142 -8.11 -35.04 33.74
CA SER A 142 -8.60 -36.37 34.11
C SER A 142 -7.86 -37.49 33.37
N PHE A 143 -7.57 -37.31 32.08
CA PHE A 143 -6.78 -38.27 31.30
C PHE A 143 -5.39 -38.48 31.88
N TRP A 144 -4.66 -37.41 32.22
CA TRP A 144 -3.34 -37.52 32.83
C TRP A 144 -3.40 -38.18 34.21
N ALA A 145 -4.36 -37.79 35.06
CA ALA A 145 -4.55 -38.41 36.37
C ALA A 145 -4.85 -39.92 36.27
N ALA A 146 -5.69 -40.33 35.31
CA ALA A 146 -6.01 -41.74 35.07
C ALA A 146 -4.78 -42.54 34.59
N ARG A 147 -3.98 -41.95 33.69
CA ARG A 147 -2.75 -42.57 33.19
C ARG A 147 -1.72 -42.76 34.30
N ASP A 148 -1.53 -41.76 35.14
CA ASP A 148 -0.55 -41.83 36.23
C ASP A 148 -1.00 -42.85 37.29
N ALA A 149 -2.30 -42.92 37.60
CA ALA A 149 -2.86 -43.98 38.47
C ALA A 149 -2.67 -45.39 37.89
N GLN A 150 -2.78 -45.56 36.56
CA GLN A 150 -2.52 -46.86 35.91
C GLN A 150 -1.05 -47.28 36.05
N PHE A 151 -0.11 -46.33 35.98
CA PHE A 151 1.31 -46.60 36.19
C PHE A 151 1.59 -47.01 37.65
N ASP A 152 0.99 -46.31 38.62
CA ASP A 152 1.09 -46.65 40.05
C ASP A 152 0.55 -48.06 40.33
N ILE A 153 -0.63 -48.40 39.81
CA ILE A 153 -1.22 -49.74 39.97
C ILE A 153 -0.30 -50.81 39.36
N SER A 154 0.23 -50.57 38.16
CA SER A 154 1.16 -51.51 37.52
C SER A 154 2.46 -51.68 38.31
N SER A 155 2.96 -50.63 38.97
CA SER A 155 4.16 -50.70 39.80
C SER A 155 3.93 -51.48 41.11
N HIS A 156 2.77 -51.28 41.78
CA HIS A 156 2.42 -51.99 43.01
C HIS A 156 2.15 -53.48 42.79
N LEU A 157 1.49 -53.85 41.67
CA LEU A 157 1.26 -55.26 41.31
C LEU A 157 2.56 -56.02 41.03
N ILE A 158 3.61 -55.35 40.54
CA ILE A 158 4.93 -55.96 40.36
C ILE A 158 5.61 -56.20 41.71
N VAL A 159 5.50 -55.26 42.66
CA VAL A 159 6.10 -55.38 44.01
C VAL A 159 5.41 -56.47 44.84
N ASP A 160 4.07 -56.51 44.89
CA ASP A 160 3.34 -57.51 45.69
C ASP A 160 3.57 -58.95 45.22
N ARG A 161 3.76 -59.16 43.92
CA ARG A 161 4.10 -60.49 43.37
C ARG A 161 5.48 -61.00 43.81
N THR A 162 6.38 -60.12 44.24
CA THR A 162 7.71 -60.50 44.75
C THR A 162 7.74 -60.74 46.26
N SER A 163 6.69 -60.34 47.00
CA SER A 163 6.61 -60.54 48.47
C SER A 163 5.90 -61.82 48.89
N ALA A 164 5.19 -62.51 47.99
CA ALA A 164 4.60 -63.81 48.26
C ALA A 164 5.63 -64.93 48.04
N MET A 165 6.49 -65.18 49.02
CA MET A 165 7.36 -66.36 49.06
C MET A 165 6.50 -67.63 49.22
N PRO A 166 6.45 -68.55 48.24
CA PRO A 166 5.83 -69.84 48.44
C PRO A 166 6.79 -70.68 49.29
N VAL A 167 6.34 -71.12 50.46
CA VAL A 167 7.01 -72.22 51.18
C VAL A 167 6.82 -73.47 50.32
N TYR A 168 7.84 -73.82 49.53
CA TYR A 168 7.86 -75.06 48.75
C TYR A 168 8.25 -76.25 49.64
N PRO A 169 7.46 -77.33 49.70
CA PRO A 169 7.92 -78.61 50.24
C PRO A 169 8.97 -79.22 49.30
N GLN A 170 10.08 -79.70 49.86
CA GLN A 170 11.15 -80.35 49.09
C GLN A 170 10.66 -81.63 48.38
N PRO A 171 10.97 -81.84 47.08
CA PRO A 171 10.70 -83.12 46.41
C PRO A 171 11.83 -84.13 46.61
N LEU A 172 11.43 -85.38 46.80
CA LEU A 172 12.27 -86.58 46.84
C LEU A 172 12.96 -86.82 45.48
N LEU A 173 14.28 -86.98 45.51
CA LEU A 173 15.14 -87.35 44.37
C LEU A 173 15.05 -88.86 44.08
N SER A 174 14.71 -89.23 42.83
CA SER A 174 14.95 -90.58 42.30
C SER A 174 15.18 -90.56 40.79
N GLY A 175 16.30 -91.15 40.36
CA GLY A 175 16.56 -91.72 39.02
C GLY A 175 16.94 -90.72 37.92
N GLN A 176 18.19 -90.56 37.46
CA GLN A 176 19.12 -91.48 36.78
C GLN A 176 19.03 -91.43 35.24
N GLY A 177 20.18 -91.19 34.58
CA GLY A 177 20.42 -91.26 33.12
C GLY A 177 20.72 -89.87 32.52
N GLU A 178 21.97 -89.42 32.40
CA GLU A 178 22.96 -89.75 31.34
C GLU A 178 22.39 -89.52 29.92
N THR A 179 23.04 -88.88 28.95
CA THR A 179 24.32 -88.21 28.72
C THR A 179 24.23 -87.64 27.30
N SER A 180 24.97 -86.57 27.01
CA SER A 180 25.58 -86.26 25.69
C SER A 180 24.61 -85.97 24.54
N GLY A 181 24.71 -84.89 23.77
CA GLY A 181 25.86 -84.07 23.42
C GLY A 181 25.74 -83.73 21.93
N ALA A 182 26.34 -82.59 21.55
CA ALA A 182 26.62 -82.14 20.17
C ALA A 182 25.44 -81.50 19.39
N VAL A 183 25.61 -80.43 18.60
CA VAL A 183 26.77 -79.63 18.20
C VAL A 183 26.28 -78.39 17.41
N HIS A 184 26.97 -77.26 17.62
CA HIS A 184 27.28 -76.17 16.69
C HIS A 184 26.28 -75.16 16.10
N ARG A 185 26.74 -73.88 16.20
CA ARG A 185 26.87 -72.80 15.18
C ARG A 185 25.55 -72.29 14.56
N PHE A 186 25.34 -71.02 14.26
CA PHE A 186 26.25 -69.97 13.81
C PHE A 186 25.57 -68.60 14.07
N MET A 187 26.40 -67.57 14.04
CA MET A 187 26.10 -66.13 14.07
C MET A 187 25.13 -65.67 12.98
N GLU A 188 24.45 -64.55 13.22
CA GLU A 188 24.02 -63.63 12.16
C GLU A 188 24.21 -62.18 12.62
N GLU A 189 25.06 -61.49 11.85
CA GLU A 189 25.26 -60.04 11.78
C GLU A 189 24.19 -59.39 10.87
N ASP A 190 24.15 -58.06 10.94
CA ASP A 190 23.66 -57.10 9.93
C ASP A 190 22.15 -56.95 9.71
N GLN A 191 21.56 -55.88 10.27
CA GLN A 191 21.46 -54.55 9.65
C GLN A 191 20.74 -53.54 10.56
#